data_AF-N6U2S6-F1
#
_entry.id   AF-N6U2S6-F1
#
_cell.length_a   1.000
_cell.length_b   1.000
_cell.length_c   1.000
_cell.angle_alpha   90.00
_cell.angle_beta   90.00
_cell.angle_gamma   90.00
#
_symmetry.space_group_name_H-M   'P 1'
#
loop_
_entity.id
_entity.type
_entity.pdbx_description
1 polymer ?
#
loop_
_entity_poly.entity_id
_entity_poly.type
_entity_poly.pdbx_seq_one_letter_code
_entity_poly.pdbx_strand_id
1 'polypeptide(L)'
;MPFVQRVVEPKYLSRVTLFNENGTPKVSDGELEAVTNFTLCNALRQLASLSLIADDIFKELGSQLRTVYKRCEVVRTRISLVDEKLAQFDPKKVPVLRKSAHSRLSFPKMKLFSLQFQLCKLTQKTRL
;
A
#
# COMPACT_ATOMS: atom_id res chain seq x y z
N MET A 1 4.47 -10.83 -8.85
CA MET A 1 3.88 -10.80 -7.49
C MET A 1 2.49 -11.40 -7.61
N PRO A 2 2.14 -12.44 -6.85
CA PRO A 2 0.78 -12.96 -6.82
C PRO A 2 -0.16 -11.90 -6.24
N PHE A 3 -1.37 -11.76 -6.80
CA PHE A 3 -2.39 -10.86 -6.29
C PHE A 3 -2.84 -11.36 -4.91
N VAL A 4 -2.86 -10.48 -3.91
CA VAL A 4 -3.37 -10.83 -2.57
C VAL A 4 -4.88 -11.03 -2.70
N GLN A 5 -5.30 -12.29 -2.79
CA GLN A 5 -6.71 -12.64 -2.82
C GLN A 5 -7.29 -12.51 -1.41
N ARG A 6 -8.03 -11.42 -1.18
CA ARG A 6 -8.77 -11.18 0.07
C ARG A 6 -10.19 -11.72 -0.12
N VAL A 7 -10.53 -12.76 0.64
CA VAL A 7 -11.85 -13.40 0.55
C VAL A 7 -12.73 -12.89 1.68
N VAL A 8 -13.93 -12.44 1.34
CA VAL A 8 -14.94 -12.02 2.31
C VAL A 8 -15.76 -13.24 2.71
N GLU A 9 -15.93 -13.45 4.02
CA GLU A 9 -16.79 -14.50 4.56
C GLU A 9 -17.96 -13.90 5.34
N PRO A 10 -19.19 -14.45 5.20
CA PRO A 10 -19.62 -15.53 4.32
C PRO A 10 -19.80 -15.10 2.86
N LYS A 11 -19.52 -15.99 1.90
CA LYS A 11 -19.71 -15.72 0.45
C LYS A 11 -21.18 -15.75 0.02
N TYR A 12 -21.97 -16.61 0.66
CA TYR A 12 -23.40 -16.79 0.36
C TYR A 12 -24.19 -16.43 1.61
N LEU A 13 -25.19 -15.56 1.45
CA LEU A 13 -26.01 -15.06 2.57
C LEU A 13 -27.16 -16.02 2.92
N SER A 14 -27.71 -16.70 1.91
CA SER A 14 -28.70 -17.77 2.05
C SER A 14 -28.51 -18.82 0.96
N ARG A 15 -28.91 -20.05 1.25
CA ARG A 15 -28.94 -21.19 0.30
C ARG A 15 -30.33 -21.81 0.18
N VAL A 16 -31.34 -21.22 0.82
CA VAL A 16 -32.70 -21.77 0.84
C VAL A 16 -33.47 -21.25 -0.35
N THR A 17 -33.99 -22.15 -1.18
CA THR A 17 -34.95 -21.82 -2.25
C THR A 17 -36.35 -21.78 -1.66
N LEU A 18 -36.96 -20.59 -1.66
CA LEU A 18 -38.27 -20.37 -1.02
C LEU A 18 -39.45 -20.80 -1.91
N PHE A 19 -39.21 -20.97 -3.21
CA PHE A 19 -40.22 -21.35 -4.21
C PHE A 19 -39.76 -22.59 -4.97
N ASN A 20 -40.71 -23.44 -5.34
CA ASN A 20 -40.49 -24.55 -6.27
C ASN A 20 -40.52 -24.06 -7.73
N GLU A 21 -40.10 -24.91 -8.67
CA GLU A 21 -40.12 -24.61 -10.12
C GLU A 21 -41.53 -24.24 -10.65
N ASN A 22 -42.57 -24.68 -9.94
CA ASN A 22 -43.97 -24.43 -10.27
C ASN A 22 -44.54 -23.16 -9.61
N GLY A 23 -43.68 -22.33 -8.99
CA GLY A 23 -44.07 -21.06 -8.33
C GLY A 23 -44.77 -21.22 -6.98
N THR A 24 -44.91 -22.44 -6.47
CA THR A 24 -45.51 -22.69 -5.14
C THR A 24 -44.49 -22.43 -4.03
N PRO A 25 -44.88 -21.73 -2.94
CA PRO A 25 -44.01 -21.54 -1.79
C PRO A 25 -43.75 -22.90 -1.13
N LYS A 26 -42.48 -23.21 -0.88
CA LYS A 26 -42.05 -24.47 -0.22
C LYS A 26 -42.05 -24.36 1.32
N VAL A 27 -42.33 -23.16 1.82
CA VAL A 27 -41.95 -22.72 3.16
C VAL A 27 -43.21 -22.64 4.04
N SER A 28 -43.12 -23.21 5.24
CA SER A 28 -44.18 -23.17 6.26
C SER A 28 -44.16 -21.83 7.00
N ASP A 29 -45.24 -21.49 7.70
CA ASP A 29 -45.29 -20.28 8.53
C ASP A 29 -44.14 -20.26 9.56
N GLY A 30 -43.40 -19.14 9.63
CA GLY A 30 -42.25 -18.94 10.52
C GLY A 30 -40.88 -19.33 9.94
N GLU A 31 -40.80 -20.24 8.97
CA GLU A 31 -39.54 -20.60 8.33
C GLU A 31 -38.98 -19.45 7.46
N LEU A 32 -39.86 -18.65 6.84
CA LEU A 32 -39.47 -17.47 6.08
C LEU A 32 -38.82 -16.41 6.97
N GLU A 33 -39.35 -16.21 8.17
CA GLU A 33 -38.81 -15.27 9.16
C GLU A 33 -37.41 -15.74 9.62
N ALA A 34 -37.27 -17.03 9.92
CA ALA A 34 -35.98 -17.62 10.30
C ALA A 34 -34.92 -17.49 9.19
N VAL A 35 -35.28 -17.76 7.92
CA VAL A 35 -34.38 -17.60 6.78
C VAL A 35 -34.01 -16.14 6.57
N THR A 36 -34.95 -15.22 6.73
CA THR A 36 -34.70 -13.78 6.61
C THR A 36 -33.73 -13.30 7.68
N ASN A 37 -33.97 -13.67 8.94
CA ASN A 37 -33.08 -13.33 10.06
C ASN A 37 -31.68 -13.91 9.86
N PHE A 38 -31.58 -15.17 9.44
CA PHE A 38 -30.29 -15.80 9.12
C PHE A 38 -29.55 -15.07 7.99
N THR A 39 -30.28 -14.67 6.94
CA THR A 39 -29.73 -13.91 5.81
C THR A 39 -29.20 -12.55 6.27
N LEU A 40 -29.94 -11.85 7.15
CA LEU A 40 -29.53 -10.57 7.72
C LEU A 40 -28.29 -10.73 8.61
N CYS A 41 -28.25 -11.71 9.50
CA CYS A 41 -27.07 -12.00 10.32
C CYS A 41 -25.84 -12.29 9.46
N ASN A 42 -25.99 -13.07 8.39
CA ASN A 42 -24.88 -13.34 7.47
C ASN A 42 -24.44 -12.10 6.70
N ALA A 43 -25.37 -11.21 6.32
CA ALA A 43 -25.03 -9.94 5.68
C ALA A 43 -24.20 -9.05 6.62
N LEU A 44 -24.59 -8.95 7.90
CA LEU A 44 -23.84 -8.23 8.91
C LEU A 44 -22.44 -8.82 9.13
N ARG A 45 -22.33 -10.15 9.18
CA ARG A 45 -21.03 -10.84 9.26
C ARG A 45 -20.15 -10.57 8.04
N GLN A 46 -20.75 -10.53 6.85
CA GLN A 46 -20.05 -10.24 5.61
C GLN A 46 -19.51 -8.81 5.60
N LEU A 47 -20.32 -7.84 6.06
CA LEU A 47 -19.88 -6.45 6.22
C LEU A 47 -18.76 -6.30 7.25
N ALA A 48 -18.84 -7.03 8.37
CA ALA A 48 -17.78 -7.04 9.36
C ALA A 48 -16.46 -7.60 8.78
N SER A 49 -16.53 -8.72 8.06
CA SER A 49 -15.36 -9.29 7.35
C SER A 49 -14.77 -8.29 6.35
N LEU A 50 -15.62 -7.61 5.58
CA LEU A 50 -15.17 -6.58 4.64
C LEU A 50 -14.49 -5.40 5.35
N SER A 51 -15.03 -4.95 6.49
CA SER A 51 -14.43 -3.86 7.26
C SER A 51 -13.07 -4.22 7.85
N LEU A 52 -12.88 -5.47 8.30
CA LEU A 52 -11.59 -5.95 8.78
C LEU A 52 -10.55 -5.96 7.65
N ILE A 53 -10.96 -6.44 6.49
CA ILE A 53 -10.10 -6.46 5.30
C ILE A 53 -9.70 -5.03 4.89
N ALA A 54 -10.65 -4.09 4.92
CA ALA A 54 -10.38 -2.69 4.61
C ALA A 54 -9.38 -2.07 5.60
N ASP A 55 -9.54 -2.35 6.90
CA ASP A 55 -8.61 -1.89 7.94
C ASP A 55 -7.18 -2.42 7.72
N ASP A 56 -7.03 -3.70 7.37
CA ASP A 56 -5.73 -4.28 7.04
C ASP A 56 -5.07 -3.61 5.82
N ILE A 57 -5.86 -3.28 4.78
CA ILE A 57 -5.37 -2.54 3.62
C ILE A 57 -4.90 -1.14 4.04
N PHE A 58 -5.69 -0.41 4.82
CA PHE A 58 -5.33 0.94 5.26
C PHE A 58 -4.12 0.94 6.20
N LYS A 59 -3.95 -0.09 7.04
CA LYS A 59 -2.76 -0.28 7.88
C LYS A 59 -1.51 -0.51 7.04
N GLU A 60 -1.59 -1.36 6.03
CA GLU A 60 -0.48 -1.63 5.11
C GLU A 60 -0.08 -0.36 4.34
N LEU A 61 -1.06 0.31 3.71
CA LEU A 61 -0.86 1.58 3.01
C LEU A 61 -0.29 2.67 3.94
N GLY A 62 -0.83 2.77 5.16
CA GLY A 62 -0.34 3.71 6.17
C GLY A 62 1.12 3.45 6.55
N SER A 63 1.55 2.18 6.64
CA SER A 63 2.93 1.82 6.90
C SER A 63 3.87 2.22 5.75
N GLN A 64 3.44 1.95 4.51
CA GLN A 64 4.17 2.35 3.31
C GLN A 64 4.28 3.87 3.22
N LEU A 65 3.19 4.59 3.46
CA LEU A 65 3.17 6.05 3.45
C LEU A 65 4.07 6.64 4.53
N ARG A 66 4.06 6.10 5.76
CA ARG A 66 4.99 6.51 6.83
C ARG A 66 6.44 6.33 6.41
N THR A 67 6.76 5.27 5.68
CA THR A 67 8.11 5.02 5.18
C THR A 67 8.51 6.06 4.13
N VAL A 68 7.61 6.37 3.20
CA VAL A 68 7.82 7.44 2.21
C VAL A 68 7.97 8.79 2.89
N TYR A 69 7.10 9.11 3.85
CA TYR A 69 7.14 10.36 4.62
C TYR A 69 8.49 10.53 5.34
N LYS A 70 8.98 9.51 6.05
CA LYS A 70 10.30 9.56 6.70
C LYS A 70 11.44 9.86 5.71
N ARG A 71 11.37 9.32 4.49
CA ARG A 71 12.36 9.62 3.44
C ARG A 71 12.24 11.06 2.95
N CYS A 72 11.02 11.54 2.75
CA CYS A 72 10.75 12.93 2.40
C CYS A 72 11.27 13.89 3.47
N GLU A 73 11.10 13.57 4.76
CA GLU A 73 11.63 14.36 5.87
C GLU A 73 13.16 14.49 5.80
N VAL A 74 13.87 13.37 5.63
CA VAL A 74 15.34 13.39 5.48
C VAL A 74 15.77 14.26 4.30
N VAL A 75 15.06 14.17 3.18
CA VAL A 75 15.34 15.00 2.00
C VAL A 75 15.05 16.47 2.29
N ARG A 76 13.93 16.78 2.95
CA ARG A 76 13.55 18.14 3.36
C ARG A 76 14.62 18.77 4.25
N THR A 77 15.09 18.07 5.27
CA THR A 77 16.19 18.54 6.13
C THR A 77 17.47 18.79 5.33
N ARG A 78 17.83 17.91 4.38
CA ARG A 78 19.01 18.12 3.53
C ARG A 78 18.86 19.34 2.63
N ILE A 79 17.66 19.59 2.09
CA ILE A 79 17.37 20.78 1.30
C ILE A 79 17.52 22.02 2.17
N SER A 80 16.95 22.06 3.37
CA SER A 80 17.10 23.19 4.31
C SER A 80 18.56 23.46 4.65
N LEU A 81 19.36 22.43 4.92
CA LEU A 81 20.79 22.59 5.19
C LEU A 81 21.58 23.12 3.98
N VAL A 82 21.18 22.75 2.76
CA VAL A 82 21.79 23.30 1.54
C VAL A 82 21.37 24.75 1.35
N ASP A 83 20.10 25.08 1.60
CA ASP A 83 19.57 26.44 1.49
C ASP A 83 20.25 27.40 2.47
N GLU A 84 20.43 26.98 3.73
CA GLU A 84 21.21 27.74 4.72
C GLU A 84 22.65 27.95 4.27
N LYS A 85 23.30 26.92 3.71
CA LYS A 85 24.66 27.04 3.17
C LYS A 85 24.72 27.97 1.97
N LEU A 86 23.72 27.95 1.09
CA LEU A 86 23.61 28.87 -0.05
C LEU A 86 23.41 30.31 0.43
N ALA A 87 22.59 30.53 1.46
CA ALA A 87 22.37 31.86 2.03
C ALA A 87 23.63 32.45 2.69
N GLN A 88 24.47 31.60 3.30
CA GLN A 88 25.76 32.01 3.89
C GLN A 88 26.91 32.08 2.88
N PHE A 89 26.70 31.62 1.65
CA PHE A 89 27.74 31.55 0.64
C PHE A 89 27.96 32.91 -0.03
N ASP A 90 29.11 33.54 0.25
CA ASP A 90 29.54 34.76 -0.43
C ASP A 90 30.43 34.44 -1.65
N PRO A 91 29.92 34.60 -2.89
CA PRO A 91 30.65 34.24 -4.11
C PRO A 91 31.88 35.12 -4.37
N LYS A 92 32.05 36.27 -3.68
CA LYS A 92 33.23 37.13 -3.84
C LYS A 92 34.45 36.66 -3.04
N LYS A 93 34.27 35.80 -2.04
CA LYS A 93 35.33 35.24 -1.19
C LYS A 93 35.92 33.92 -1.68
N VAL A 94 35.42 33.36 -2.79
CA VAL A 94 35.91 32.10 -3.33
C VAL A 94 37.07 32.39 -4.29
N PRO A 95 38.34 32.18 -3.90
CA PRO A 95 39.44 32.28 -4.84
C PRO A 95 39.27 31.18 -5.88
N VAL A 96 39.15 31.57 -7.15
CA VAL A 96 39.12 30.65 -8.28
C VAL A 96 40.51 30.05 -8.43
N LEU A 97 40.80 28.97 -7.68
CA LEU A 97 42.06 28.27 -7.79
C LEU A 97 42.08 27.55 -9.15
N ARG A 98 42.79 28.11 -10.13
CA ARG A 98 43.05 27.52 -11.47
C ARG A 98 43.86 26.19 -11.44
N LYS A 99 43.92 25.52 -10.29
CA LYS A 99 44.59 24.24 -10.07
C LYS A 99 43.66 23.30 -9.30
N SER A 100 42.61 22.81 -9.94
CA SER A 100 41.91 21.61 -9.46
C SER A 100 41.56 20.68 -10.62
N ALA A 101 42.57 20.37 -11.43
CA ALA A 101 42.56 19.14 -12.19
C ALA A 101 42.70 17.95 -11.20
N HIS A 102 41.68 17.09 -11.18
CA HIS A 102 41.74 15.65 -10.91
C HIS A 102 41.71 15.01 -9.51
N SER A 103 41.61 15.69 -8.35
CA SER A 103 41.60 14.90 -7.09
C SER A 103 40.63 15.28 -5.97
N ARG A 104 39.74 16.26 -6.12
CA ARG A 104 38.90 16.71 -4.98
C ARG A 104 37.40 16.90 -5.22
N LEU A 105 36.83 16.25 -6.24
CA LEU A 105 35.37 16.13 -6.37
C LEU A 105 34.94 14.67 -6.37
N SER A 106 35.34 13.93 -5.33
CA SER A 106 34.57 12.74 -4.95
C SER A 106 33.34 13.23 -4.16
N PHE A 107 32.32 13.72 -4.87
CA PHE A 107 30.98 13.69 -4.29
C PHE A 107 30.67 12.22 -4.02
N PRO A 108 30.45 11.79 -2.77
CA PRO A 108 30.01 10.43 -2.52
C PRO A 108 28.65 10.28 -3.20
N LYS A 109 28.63 9.66 -4.39
CA LYS A 109 27.42 9.32 -5.12
C LYS A 109 26.51 8.61 -4.12
N MET A 110 25.32 9.18 -3.89
CA MET A 110 24.26 8.52 -3.14
C MET A 110 24.12 7.10 -3.70
N LYS A 111 24.45 6.09 -2.88
CA LYS A 111 24.23 4.68 -3.18
C LYS A 111 22.72 4.38 -3.14
N LEU A 112 21.96 4.98 -4.06
CA LEU A 112 20.53 4.70 -4.22
C LEU A 112 20.24 3.89 -5.49
N PHE A 113 21.23 3.72 -6.37
CA PHE A 113 21.08 2.98 -7.62
C PHE A 113 21.31 1.47 -7.51
N SER A 114 21.85 0.94 -6.39
CA SER A 114 22.09 -0.51 -6.28
C SER A 114 20.82 -1.31 -5.95
N LEU A 115 19.86 -0.73 -5.21
CA LEU A 115 18.65 -1.48 -4.85
C LEU A 115 17.65 -1.63 -6.02
N GLN A 116 17.59 -0.67 -6.95
CA GLN A 116 16.71 -0.77 -8.13
C GLN A 116 17.19 -1.83 -9.12
N PHE A 117 18.51 -2.03 -9.26
CA PHE A 117 19.04 -3.06 -10.15
C PHE A 117 18.85 -4.48 -9.58
N GLN A 118 18.88 -4.63 -8.26
CA GLN A 118 18.74 -5.93 -7.61
C GLN A 118 17.28 -6.41 -7.56
N LEU A 119 16.31 -5.50 -7.37
CA LEU A 119 14.88 -5.82 -7.47
C LEU A 119 14.46 -6.21 -8.90
N CYS A 120 15.07 -5.62 -9.94
CA CYS A 120 14.82 -5.98 -11.34
C CYS A 120 15.41 -7.36 -11.72
N LYS A 121 16.53 -7.78 -11.10
CA LYS A 121 17.11 -9.13 -11.28
C LYS A 121 16.27 -10.24 -10.64
N LEU A 122 15.52 -9.95 -9.57
CA LEU A 122 14.65 -10.91 -8.90
C LEU A 122 13.30 -11.14 -9.62
N THR A 123 12.82 -10.18 -10.41
CA THR A 123 11.56 -10.32 -11.16
C THR A 123 11.69 -11.09 -12.49
N GLN A 124 12.91 -11.27 -13.03
CA GLN A 124 13.12 -12.13 -14.21
C GLN A 124 13.35 -13.61 -13.87
N LYS A 125 13.74 -13.96 -12.64
CA LYS A 125 14.05 -15.35 -12.25
C LYS A 125 12.82 -16.17 -11.83
N THR A 126 11.63 -15.57 -11.79
CA THR A 126 10.35 -16.22 -11.41
C THR A 126 9.38 -16.39 -12.60
N ARG A 127 9.88 -16.28 -13.83
CA ARG A 127 9.09 -16.44 -15.07
C ARG A 127 9.69 -17.48 -16.02
N LEU A 128 10.18 -18.58 -15.46
CA LEU A 128 10.44 -19.87 -16.12
C LEU A 128 9.86 -20.95 -15.21
#